data_AF-A0A7C0UJC7-F1
#
_entry.id   AF-A0A7C0UJC7-F1
#
_cell.length_a   1.000
_cell.length_b   1.000
_cell.length_c   1.000
_cell.angle_alpha   90.00
_cell.angle_beta   90.00
_cell.angle_gamma   90.00
#
_symmetry.space_group_name_H-M   'P 1'
#
loop_
_entity.id
_entity.type
_entity.pdbx_description
1 polymer ?
#
loop_
_entity_poly.entity_id
_entity_poly.type
_entity_poly.pdbx_seq_one_letter_code
_entity_poly.pdbx_strand_id
1 'polypeptide(L)'
;MNNKAFVFSGMALLLVLPVLIMAASFTDVVKTGNMGVSLNLRADRVFQVKTDLEETVVSASISSGRYNAHQATLNLSLTFEELTQESGLEYASLHSFYTDPEVSASDSKTVIEENIRNSINNALGEVIADYSSSGVNIIINQGNNVTGPDISINQTEPFTFIVGIDSMPLYIDFGFTTYNGTLNSVTAVVPIEGLMDPYIFVKTKGRSTNRIFESPYGNNISSFLYNDTVGSGSSLNPRPYYHNNTEGLSFFCKLDGKTSAACTDIDASKMETFVLGDPLSQTSASVVDHQYFENVLANGTATYNPPTDVPSASPNSYVFQLDCGHELYYSLGSCTTTTTASTSTSTTTTTTTTSSTTTTIGGGSFQYSQTCDTATYISGYWWDRNTYYDDDGFLIVRKRWGRPRRVLILCNMSSIPNTANVTVANLTLYNGAGDNGQTVKIWRVTKSWDELYVTWNTYDGVNFWTTAGGDFAVSAQGSGTTAPTTVIAFTADEVTRFIDETYPNNGWIIKFDNDNSWGSIRNYAWDDETGTAPLLQIAYTN
;
A
#
# COMPACT_ATOMS: atom_id res chain seq x y z
N MET A 1 -93.87 5.22 10.33
CA MET A 1 -92.48 4.79 10.05
C MET A 1 -92.44 3.29 10.18
N ASN A 2 -92.33 2.56 9.07
CA ASN A 2 -92.43 1.10 9.05
C ASN A 2 -91.09 0.47 9.46
N ASN A 3 -91.00 0.02 10.71
CA ASN A 3 -89.92 -0.84 11.20
C ASN A 3 -90.06 -2.23 10.56
N LYS A 4 -89.36 -2.46 9.45
CA LYS A 4 -89.17 -3.81 8.92
C LYS A 4 -88.04 -4.48 9.71
N ALA A 5 -88.40 -5.33 10.66
CA ALA A 5 -87.45 -6.24 11.31
C ALA A 5 -87.06 -7.34 10.31
N PHE A 6 -85.77 -7.39 9.95
CA PHE A 6 -85.23 -8.51 9.18
C PHE A 6 -85.09 -9.72 10.12
N VAL A 7 -85.99 -10.68 9.99
CA VAL A 7 -85.86 -11.99 10.65
C VAL A 7 -84.93 -12.84 9.76
N PHE A 8 -83.66 -12.93 10.14
CA PHE A 8 -82.75 -13.90 9.54
C PHE A 8 -83.25 -15.32 9.89
N SER A 9 -83.48 -16.16 8.89
CA SER A 9 -83.72 -17.58 9.15
C SER A 9 -82.46 -18.20 9.79
N GLY A 10 -82.62 -19.18 10.68
CA GLY A 10 -81.47 -19.84 11.33
C GLY A 10 -80.44 -20.39 10.33
N MET A 11 -80.87 -20.71 9.10
CA MET A 11 -80.00 -21.15 8.01
C MET A 11 -79.14 -20.00 7.43
N ALA A 12 -79.67 -18.78 7.36
CA ALA A 12 -78.91 -17.61 6.93
C ALA A 12 -77.84 -17.22 7.97
N LEU A 13 -78.14 -17.35 9.27
CA LEU A 13 -77.16 -17.13 10.34
C LEU A 13 -76.00 -18.14 10.25
N LEU A 14 -76.30 -19.42 9.98
CA LEU A 14 -75.31 -20.48 9.80
C LEU A 14 -74.40 -20.28 8.58
N LEU A 15 -74.87 -19.59 7.54
CA LEU A 15 -74.06 -19.26 6.35
C LEU A 15 -73.22 -18.00 6.54
N VAL A 16 -73.66 -17.04 7.37
CA VAL A 16 -72.93 -15.78 7.61
C VAL A 16 -71.83 -15.95 8.67
N LEU A 17 -72.03 -16.84 9.65
CA LEU A 17 -71.05 -17.06 10.74
C LEU A 17 -69.65 -17.47 10.23
N PRO A 18 -69.50 -18.44 9.32
CA PRO A 18 -68.20 -18.84 8.78
C PRO A 18 -67.52 -17.71 8.00
N VAL A 19 -68.29 -16.88 7.29
CA VAL A 19 -67.78 -15.72 6.54
C VAL A 19 -67.24 -14.66 7.50
N LEU A 20 -67.93 -14.40 8.61
CA LEU A 20 -67.46 -13.47 9.64
C LEU A 20 -66.20 -14.00 10.35
N ILE A 21 -66.13 -15.31 10.62
CA ILE A 21 -64.94 -15.94 11.22
C ILE A 21 -63.74 -15.87 10.26
N MET A 22 -63.94 -16.15 8.97
CA MET A 22 -62.88 -16.01 7.96
C MET A 22 -62.45 -14.56 7.77
N ALA A 23 -63.38 -13.60 7.78
CA ALA A 23 -63.04 -12.18 7.69
C ALA A 23 -62.23 -11.70 8.91
N ALA A 24 -62.59 -12.16 10.11
CA ALA A 24 -61.83 -11.89 11.33
C ALA A 24 -60.44 -12.51 11.27
N SER A 25 -60.32 -13.79 10.88
CA SER A 25 -59.01 -14.44 10.78
C SER A 25 -58.14 -13.82 9.69
N PHE A 26 -58.71 -13.42 8.55
CA PHE A 26 -57.97 -12.75 7.48
C PHE A 26 -57.46 -11.38 7.92
N THR A 27 -58.26 -10.64 8.70
CA THR A 27 -57.84 -9.35 9.26
C THR A 27 -56.66 -9.52 10.23
N ASP A 28 -56.67 -10.56 11.05
CA ASP A 28 -55.56 -10.86 11.95
C ASP A 28 -54.32 -11.33 11.19
N VAL A 29 -54.47 -12.19 10.17
CA VAL A 29 -53.35 -12.62 9.31
C VAL A 29 -52.71 -11.45 8.58
N VAL A 30 -53.51 -10.50 8.07
CA VAL A 30 -52.99 -9.28 7.43
C VAL A 30 -52.26 -8.39 8.45
N LYS A 31 -52.79 -8.23 9.67
CA LYS A 31 -52.10 -7.49 10.74
C LYS A 31 -50.78 -8.14 11.12
N THR A 32 -50.75 -9.46 11.31
CA THR A 32 -49.53 -10.21 11.63
C THR A 32 -48.53 -10.18 10.49
N GLY A 33 -48.99 -10.31 9.24
CA GLY A 33 -48.13 -10.18 8.05
C GLY A 33 -47.50 -8.80 7.91
N ASN A 34 -48.29 -7.73 8.09
CA ASN A 34 -47.80 -6.36 8.09
C ASN A 34 -46.81 -6.11 9.25
N MET A 35 -47.09 -6.67 10.43
CA MET A 35 -46.18 -6.59 11.56
C MET A 35 -44.85 -7.29 11.27
N GLY A 36 -44.87 -8.47 10.62
CA GLY A 36 -43.68 -9.20 10.20
C GLY A 36 -42.82 -8.44 9.18
N VAL A 37 -43.44 -7.84 8.16
CA VAL A 37 -42.71 -6.97 7.21
C VAL A 37 -42.11 -5.76 7.92
N SER A 38 -42.86 -5.13 8.84
CA SER A 38 -42.36 -3.99 9.61
C SER A 38 -41.20 -4.37 10.54
N LEU A 39 -41.20 -5.58 11.12
CA LEU A 39 -40.13 -6.08 11.97
C LEU A 39 -38.85 -6.33 11.14
N ASN A 40 -38.97 -6.92 9.95
CA ASN A 40 -37.82 -7.14 9.07
C ASN A 40 -37.17 -5.82 8.62
N LEU A 41 -37.97 -4.83 8.20
CA LEU A 41 -37.46 -3.50 7.82
C LEU A 41 -36.80 -2.75 9.00
N ARG A 42 -37.28 -2.98 10.22
CA ARG A 42 -36.70 -2.39 11.43
C ARG A 42 -35.41 -3.08 11.86
N ALA A 43 -35.34 -4.41 11.74
CA ALA A 43 -34.12 -5.17 11.99
C ALA A 43 -32.99 -4.76 11.03
N ASP A 44 -33.33 -4.54 9.76
CA ASP A 44 -32.41 -4.03 8.74
C ASP A 44 -31.85 -2.66 9.13
N ARG A 45 -32.71 -1.74 9.59
CA ARG A 45 -32.28 -0.42 10.09
C ARG A 45 -31.33 -0.51 11.28
N VAL A 46 -31.56 -1.43 12.23
CA VAL A 46 -30.67 -1.61 13.39
C VAL A 46 -29.30 -2.15 12.95
N PHE A 47 -29.26 -3.05 11.97
CA PHE A 47 -28.02 -3.55 11.40
C PHE A 47 -27.26 -2.47 10.62
N GLN A 48 -27.98 -1.63 9.87
CA GLN A 48 -27.42 -0.48 9.17
C GLN A 48 -26.79 0.51 10.16
N VAL A 49 -27.50 0.89 11.23
CA VAL A 49 -26.95 1.78 12.28
C VAL A 49 -25.65 1.23 12.85
N LYS A 50 -25.59 -0.07 13.15
CA LYS A 50 -24.36 -0.70 13.65
C LYS A 50 -23.22 -0.57 12.63
N THR A 51 -23.49 -0.88 11.36
CA THR A 51 -22.49 -0.84 10.28
C THR A 51 -21.98 0.58 10.09
N ASP A 52 -22.87 1.57 10.05
CA ASP A 52 -22.50 2.99 9.91
C ASP A 52 -21.64 3.46 11.08
N LEU A 53 -21.91 3.02 12.31
CA LEU A 53 -21.06 3.32 13.47
C LEU A 53 -19.66 2.72 13.33
N GLU A 54 -19.54 1.46 12.89
CA GLU A 54 -18.25 0.80 12.64
C GLU A 54 -17.45 1.54 11.54
N GLU A 55 -18.10 1.85 10.41
CA GLU A 55 -17.48 2.59 9.30
C GLU A 55 -17.09 4.02 9.69
N THR A 56 -17.91 4.69 10.50
CA THR A 56 -17.62 6.03 11.02
C THR A 56 -16.37 6.01 11.89
N VAL A 57 -16.25 5.02 12.78
CA VAL A 57 -15.08 4.87 13.64
C VAL A 57 -13.81 4.62 12.81
N VAL A 58 -13.87 3.73 11.81
CA VAL A 58 -12.75 3.50 10.88
C VAL A 58 -12.36 4.79 10.15
N SER A 59 -13.33 5.44 9.52
CA SER A 59 -13.10 6.61 8.67
C SER A 59 -12.59 7.81 9.48
N ALA A 60 -13.17 8.03 10.67
CA ALA A 60 -12.72 9.04 11.61
C ALA A 60 -11.30 8.74 12.10
N SER A 61 -10.97 7.48 12.41
CA SER A 61 -9.62 7.11 12.85
C SER A 61 -8.56 7.37 11.78
N ILE A 62 -8.82 6.98 10.52
CA ILE A 62 -7.88 7.21 9.41
C ILE A 62 -7.71 8.71 9.16
N SER A 63 -8.82 9.43 9.01
CA SER A 63 -8.80 10.86 8.65
C SER A 63 -8.22 11.71 9.76
N SER A 64 -8.65 11.48 11.02
CA SER A 64 -8.12 12.21 12.17
C SER A 64 -6.68 11.80 12.49
N GLY A 65 -6.31 10.53 12.33
CA GLY A 65 -4.94 10.08 12.50
C GLY A 65 -4.00 10.81 11.56
N ARG A 66 -4.32 10.84 10.27
CA ARG A 66 -3.50 11.53 9.26
C ARG A 66 -3.49 13.04 9.48
N TYR A 67 -4.65 13.63 9.77
CA TYR A 67 -4.76 15.07 10.02
C TYR A 67 -3.94 15.49 11.26
N ASN A 68 -4.06 14.77 12.37
CA ASN A 68 -3.36 15.11 13.61
C ASN A 68 -1.85 14.85 13.51
N ALA A 69 -1.43 13.80 12.79
CA ALA A 69 -0.02 13.60 12.46
C ALA A 69 0.52 14.76 11.60
N HIS A 70 -0.25 15.21 10.60
CA HIS A 70 0.11 16.38 9.81
C HIS A 70 0.17 17.66 10.66
N GLN A 71 -0.83 17.92 11.50
CA GLN A 71 -0.83 19.09 12.40
C GLN A 71 0.33 19.04 13.39
N ALA A 72 0.70 17.86 13.90
CA ALA A 72 1.87 17.71 14.75
C ALA A 72 3.15 18.17 14.03
N THR A 73 3.35 17.71 12.79
CA THR A 73 4.50 18.13 11.97
C THR A 73 4.47 19.62 11.61
N LEU A 74 3.28 20.17 11.37
CA LEU A 74 3.08 21.57 10.98
C LEU A 74 3.27 22.52 12.17
N ASN A 75 2.71 22.21 13.33
CA ASN A 75 2.83 23.03 14.54
C ASN A 75 4.29 23.21 14.91
N LEU A 76 5.11 22.17 14.81
CA LEU A 76 6.55 22.30 14.98
C LEU A 76 7.14 23.29 13.98
N SER A 77 6.84 23.11 12.70
CA SER A 77 7.30 24.00 11.62
C SER A 77 6.91 25.47 11.88
N LEU A 78 5.67 25.73 12.30
CA LEU A 78 5.16 27.07 12.60
C LEU A 78 5.74 27.66 13.88
N THR A 79 5.92 26.87 14.95
CA THR A 79 6.62 27.31 16.16
C THR A 79 8.05 27.73 15.84
N PHE A 80 8.73 27.07 14.88
CA PHE A 80 10.04 27.51 14.41
C PHE A 80 10.00 28.83 13.62
N GLU A 81 8.95 29.09 12.85
CA GLU A 81 8.73 30.37 12.19
C GLU A 81 8.43 31.50 13.20
N GLU A 82 7.67 31.24 14.25
CA GLU A 82 7.38 32.24 15.29
C GLU A 82 8.60 32.54 16.19
N LEU A 83 9.46 31.56 16.44
CA LEU A 83 10.72 31.74 17.18
C LEU A 83 11.82 32.44 16.35
N THR A 84 11.51 32.98 15.15
CA THR A 84 12.43 33.77 14.30
C THR A 84 12.71 35.19 14.82
N GLN A 85 13.14 35.29 16.06
CA GLN A 85 14.12 36.30 16.46
C GLN A 85 15.42 35.59 16.85
N GLU A 86 16.17 35.21 15.80
CA GLU A 86 17.55 34.69 15.77
C GLU A 86 17.88 33.34 16.45
N SER A 87 17.13 32.81 17.41
CA SER A 87 17.56 31.64 18.20
C SER A 87 16.67 30.38 18.14
N GLY A 88 15.50 30.43 17.48
CA GLY A 88 14.51 29.34 17.49
C GLY A 88 15.01 27.99 16.97
N LEU A 89 15.61 27.95 15.77
CA LEU A 89 16.11 26.70 15.16
C LEU A 89 17.31 26.12 15.93
N GLU A 90 18.13 26.97 16.54
CA GLU A 90 19.26 26.54 17.36
C GLU A 90 18.78 25.96 18.69
N TYR A 91 17.83 26.63 19.34
CA TYR A 91 17.16 26.11 20.53
C TYR A 91 16.46 24.77 20.23
N ALA A 92 15.69 24.72 19.16
CA ALA A 92 14.99 23.53 18.67
C ALA A 92 15.94 22.35 18.36
N SER A 93 17.15 22.63 17.86
CA SER A 93 18.15 21.58 17.63
C SER A 93 18.70 20.95 18.91
N LEU A 94 18.54 21.63 20.06
CA LEU A 94 19.05 21.23 21.37
C LEU A 94 17.98 20.67 22.31
N HIS A 95 16.70 20.80 21.98
CA HIS A 95 15.57 20.43 22.84
C HIS A 95 14.61 19.46 22.12
N SER A 96 13.83 18.69 22.88
CA SER A 96 12.89 17.71 22.35
C SER A 96 11.51 18.34 22.12
N PHE A 97 10.87 18.11 20.98
CA PHE A 97 9.72 18.93 20.60
C PHE A 97 8.45 18.68 21.39
N TYR A 98 8.21 17.42 21.74
CA TYR A 98 7.04 17.01 22.50
C TYR A 98 7.36 16.62 23.94
N THR A 99 8.61 16.26 24.23
CA THR A 99 9.02 15.77 25.55
C THR A 99 9.81 16.79 26.35
N ASP A 100 10.06 17.99 25.80
CA ASP A 100 10.65 19.07 26.58
C ASP A 100 9.57 19.79 27.40
N PRO A 101 9.71 19.86 28.75
CA PRO A 101 8.75 20.51 29.63
C PRO A 101 8.46 21.98 29.31
N GLU A 102 9.37 22.70 28.62
CA GLU A 102 9.17 24.09 28.21
C GLU A 102 8.28 24.21 26.95
N VAL A 103 8.08 23.12 26.20
CA VAL A 103 7.32 23.07 24.93
C VAL A 103 6.05 22.22 25.03
N SER A 104 6.13 21.03 25.62
CA SER A 104 4.99 20.12 25.85
C SER A 104 5.26 19.18 27.03
N ALA A 105 4.23 18.95 27.86
CA ALA A 105 4.33 18.05 29.01
C ALA A 105 4.04 16.56 28.66
N SER A 106 3.85 16.23 27.38
CA SER A 106 3.42 14.89 26.94
C SER A 106 3.99 14.55 25.56
N ASP A 107 4.40 13.29 25.38
CA ASP A 107 4.95 12.80 24.12
C ASP A 107 3.97 12.93 22.95
N SER A 108 4.51 12.95 21.73
CA SER A 108 3.73 13.13 20.50
C SER A 108 2.62 12.10 20.37
N LYS A 109 2.91 10.87 20.82
CA LYS A 109 2.00 9.74 20.80
C LYS A 109 0.73 10.04 21.63
N THR A 110 0.90 10.48 22.86
CA THR A 110 -0.18 10.83 23.79
C THR A 110 -1.03 11.98 23.24
N VAL A 111 -0.37 13.02 22.69
CA VAL A 111 -1.07 14.19 22.14
C VAL A 111 -1.90 13.82 20.90
N ILE A 112 -1.33 13.04 19.98
CA ILE A 112 -2.02 12.60 18.77
C ILE A 112 -3.18 11.65 19.14
N GLU A 113 -2.96 10.73 20.07
CA GLU A 113 -4.01 9.83 20.56
C GLU A 113 -5.20 10.59 21.16
N GLU A 114 -4.95 11.59 22.00
CA GLU A 114 -5.99 12.44 22.58
C GLU A 114 -6.80 13.17 21.49
N ASN A 115 -6.14 13.73 20.48
CA ASN A 115 -6.81 14.44 19.40
C ASN A 115 -7.62 13.51 18.49
N ILE A 116 -7.12 12.31 18.22
CA ILE A 116 -7.86 11.27 17.49
C ILE A 116 -9.11 10.88 18.29
N ARG A 117 -8.95 10.62 19.60
CA ARG A 117 -10.05 10.28 20.50
C ARG A 117 -11.16 11.33 20.49
N ASN A 118 -10.79 12.61 20.59
CA ASN A 118 -11.74 13.72 20.54
C ASN A 118 -12.46 13.81 19.18
N SER A 119 -11.75 13.54 18.09
CA SER A 119 -12.32 13.50 16.74
C SER A 119 -13.33 12.36 16.57
N ILE A 120 -13.02 11.17 17.09
CA ILE A 120 -13.92 10.01 17.07
C ILE A 120 -15.17 10.29 17.91
N ASN A 121 -15.01 10.84 19.11
CA ASN A 121 -16.13 11.20 19.98
C ASN A 121 -17.09 12.20 19.30
N ASN A 122 -16.54 13.19 18.58
CA ASN A 122 -17.34 14.13 17.83
C ASN A 122 -18.09 13.45 16.67
N ALA A 123 -17.39 12.63 15.86
CA ALA A 123 -17.99 11.92 14.73
C ALA A 123 -19.10 10.94 15.18
N LEU A 124 -18.86 10.18 16.25
CA LEU A 124 -19.87 9.32 16.86
C LEU A 124 -21.07 10.13 17.37
N GLY A 125 -20.82 11.27 18.03
CA GLY A 125 -21.87 12.18 18.48
C GLY A 125 -22.76 12.68 17.35
N GLU A 126 -22.18 13.03 16.20
CA GLU A 126 -22.92 13.47 15.01
C GLU A 126 -23.82 12.36 14.44
N VAL A 127 -23.28 11.14 14.26
CA VAL A 127 -24.04 10.00 13.75
C VAL A 127 -25.17 9.59 14.71
N ILE A 128 -24.89 9.57 16.02
CA ILE A 128 -25.91 9.29 17.03
C ILE A 128 -27.02 10.34 17.00
N ALA A 129 -26.67 11.62 16.85
CA ALA A 129 -27.65 12.70 16.78
C ALA A 129 -28.56 12.59 15.54
N ASP A 130 -28.00 12.24 14.38
CA ASP A 130 -28.77 12.06 13.14
C ASP A 130 -29.79 10.93 13.27
N TYR A 131 -29.37 9.77 13.77
CA TYR A 131 -30.27 8.63 14.01
C TYR A 131 -31.29 8.89 15.13
N SER A 132 -30.90 9.63 16.16
CA SER A 132 -31.80 10.06 17.24
C SER A 132 -32.93 10.96 16.74
N SER A 133 -32.64 11.81 15.75
CA SER A 133 -33.67 12.64 15.08
C SER A 133 -34.72 11.80 14.34
N SER A 134 -34.33 10.59 13.91
CA SER A 134 -35.18 9.59 13.26
C SER A 134 -35.87 8.63 14.25
N GLY A 135 -35.75 8.86 15.56
CA GLY A 135 -36.41 8.08 16.62
C GLY A 135 -35.68 6.79 17.02
N VAL A 136 -34.40 6.64 16.67
CA VAL A 136 -33.54 5.54 17.13
C VAL A 136 -32.77 5.99 18.37
N ASN A 137 -32.86 5.26 19.47
CA ASN A 137 -32.07 5.54 20.66
C ASN A 137 -30.81 4.69 20.67
N ILE A 138 -29.63 5.32 20.68
CA ILE A 138 -28.32 4.66 20.62
C ILE A 138 -27.52 5.02 21.86
N ILE A 139 -26.98 4.00 22.54
CA ILE A 139 -26.09 4.16 23.69
C ILE A 139 -24.82 3.34 23.42
N ILE A 140 -23.70 4.05 23.31
CA ILE A 140 -22.36 3.46 23.14
C ILE A 140 -21.59 3.62 24.45
N ASN A 141 -20.76 2.65 24.79
CA ASN A 141 -19.87 2.68 25.95
C ASN A 141 -20.59 3.10 27.26
N GLN A 142 -21.80 2.58 27.47
CA GLN A 142 -22.65 2.89 28.62
C GLN A 142 -23.03 4.38 28.75
N GLY A 143 -23.02 5.11 27.64
CA GLY A 143 -23.31 6.55 27.58
C GLY A 143 -22.09 7.44 27.87
N ASN A 144 -20.90 6.85 27.97
CA ASN A 144 -19.65 7.59 28.12
C ASN A 144 -18.98 7.79 26.75
N ASN A 145 -18.15 8.82 26.68
CA ASN A 145 -17.24 9.01 25.55
C ASN A 145 -16.20 7.88 25.50
N VAL A 146 -15.60 7.67 24.33
CA VAL A 146 -14.37 6.89 24.17
C VAL A 146 -13.29 7.50 25.07
N THR A 147 -12.64 6.67 25.87
CA THR A 147 -11.60 7.05 26.84
C THR A 147 -10.22 6.55 26.43
N GLY A 148 -9.17 6.99 27.10
CA GLY A 148 -7.78 6.57 26.82
C GLY A 148 -7.54 5.07 26.82
N PRO A 149 -8.09 4.29 27.77
CA PRO A 149 -7.99 2.83 27.75
C PRO A 149 -8.61 2.17 26.51
N ASP A 150 -9.53 2.85 25.81
CA ASP A 150 -10.27 2.27 24.70
C ASP A 150 -9.60 2.52 23.34
N ILE A 151 -8.52 3.32 23.31
CA ILE A 151 -7.78 3.67 22.10
C ILE A 151 -6.29 3.39 22.31
N SER A 152 -5.64 2.92 21.27
CA SER A 152 -4.18 2.80 21.24
C SER A 152 -3.68 3.24 19.88
N ILE A 153 -2.51 3.86 19.87
CA ILE A 153 -1.76 4.05 18.64
C ILE A 153 -0.46 3.26 18.70
N ASN A 154 -0.06 2.64 17.61
CA ASN A 154 1.21 1.92 17.56
C ASN A 154 1.80 1.95 16.17
N GLN A 155 3.12 2.14 16.09
CA GLN A 155 3.84 2.05 14.83
C GLN A 155 4.53 0.70 14.76
N THR A 156 4.09 -0.15 13.84
CA THR A 156 4.67 -1.48 13.61
C THR A 156 5.46 -1.57 12.32
N GLU A 157 5.19 -0.64 11.39
CA GLU A 157 5.83 -0.53 10.08
C GLU A 157 6.40 0.90 9.88
N PRO A 158 7.38 1.11 8.98
CA PRO A 158 8.08 2.39 8.88
C PRO A 158 7.20 3.54 8.37
N PHE A 159 6.28 3.24 7.44
CA PHE A 159 5.51 4.27 6.70
C PHE A 159 4.03 4.34 7.07
N THR A 160 3.62 3.58 8.10
CA THR A 160 2.25 3.64 8.62
C THR A 160 2.23 3.48 10.13
N PHE A 161 1.24 4.07 10.80
CA PHE A 161 0.91 3.72 12.17
C PHE A 161 -0.53 3.25 12.26
N ILE A 162 -0.80 2.44 13.27
CA ILE A 162 -2.09 1.81 13.50
C ILE A 162 -2.79 2.54 14.63
N VAL A 163 -4.07 2.85 14.42
CA VAL A 163 -5.01 3.25 15.47
C VAL A 163 -5.89 2.05 15.79
N GLY A 164 -5.74 1.51 16.99
CA GLY A 164 -6.58 0.44 17.52
C GLY A 164 -7.66 1.01 18.44
N ILE A 165 -8.89 0.56 18.27
CA ILE A 165 -10.01 0.88 19.15
C ILE A 165 -10.59 -0.42 19.67
N ASP A 166 -10.65 -0.53 20.99
CA ASP A 166 -11.15 -1.72 21.66
C ASP A 166 -12.67 -1.88 21.50
N SER A 167 -13.14 -3.12 21.64
CA SER A 167 -14.57 -3.40 21.54
C SER A 167 -15.34 -2.72 22.67
N MET A 168 -16.44 -2.05 22.33
CA MET A 168 -17.26 -1.30 23.29
C MET A 168 -18.69 -1.86 23.39
N PRO A 169 -19.35 -1.79 24.55
CA PRO A 169 -20.77 -2.09 24.66
C PRO A 169 -21.62 -1.17 23.78
N LEU A 170 -22.57 -1.76 23.03
CA LEU A 170 -23.47 -1.06 22.12
C LEU A 170 -24.92 -1.49 22.37
N TYR A 171 -25.78 -0.51 22.64
CA TYR A 171 -27.22 -0.69 22.79
C TYR A 171 -27.95 0.20 21.77
N ILE A 172 -28.85 -0.41 20.99
CA ILE A 172 -29.69 0.30 20.01
C ILE A 172 -31.14 -0.08 20.26
N ASP A 173 -32.01 0.91 20.37
CA ASP A 173 -33.46 0.73 20.52
C ASP A 173 -34.22 1.49 19.45
N PHE A 174 -35.02 0.76 18.68
CA PHE A 174 -35.95 1.29 17.70
C PHE A 174 -37.38 0.75 17.91
N GLY A 175 -37.93 1.04 19.09
CA GLY A 175 -39.33 0.78 19.44
C GLY A 175 -39.58 -0.66 19.86
N PHE A 176 -39.84 -1.56 18.91
CA PHE A 176 -40.07 -3.00 19.18
C PHE A 176 -38.85 -3.87 18.86
N THR A 177 -37.79 -3.27 18.32
CA THR A 177 -36.57 -3.94 17.94
C THR A 177 -35.43 -3.34 18.75
N THR A 178 -34.78 -4.17 19.55
CA THR A 178 -33.61 -3.79 20.34
C THR A 178 -32.42 -4.66 19.95
N TYR A 179 -31.24 -4.05 19.95
CA TYR A 179 -29.97 -4.73 19.84
C TYR A 179 -29.15 -4.43 21.09
N ASN A 180 -28.60 -5.48 21.68
CA ASN A 180 -27.70 -5.39 22.82
C ASN A 180 -26.51 -6.29 22.53
N GLY A 181 -25.35 -5.67 22.29
CA GLY A 181 -24.14 -6.37 21.91
C GLY A 181 -22.94 -5.45 22.03
N THR A 182 -21.98 -5.62 21.13
CA THR A 182 -20.76 -4.81 21.11
C THR A 182 -20.57 -4.15 19.74
N LEU A 183 -19.95 -2.98 19.77
CA LEU A 183 -19.20 -2.45 18.65
C LEU A 183 -17.90 -3.23 18.58
N ASN A 184 -17.58 -3.79 17.42
CA ASN A 184 -16.39 -4.62 17.26
C ASN A 184 -15.12 -3.78 17.43
N SER A 185 -14.02 -4.42 17.81
CA SER A 185 -12.71 -3.77 17.81
C SER A 185 -12.35 -3.35 16.39
N VAL A 186 -11.84 -2.12 16.25
CA VAL A 186 -11.48 -1.54 14.96
C VAL A 186 -9.97 -1.33 14.90
N THR A 187 -9.39 -1.59 13.73
CA THR A 187 -7.99 -1.30 13.43
C THR A 187 -7.93 -0.46 12.17
N ALA A 188 -7.38 0.75 12.29
CA ALA A 188 -7.23 1.69 11.19
C ALA A 188 -5.74 1.92 10.91
N VAL A 189 -5.32 1.74 9.65
CA VAL A 189 -3.95 1.99 9.20
C VAL A 189 -3.85 3.40 8.66
N VAL A 190 -2.92 4.19 9.19
CA VAL A 190 -2.72 5.60 8.84
C VAL A 190 -1.38 5.77 8.13
N PRO A 191 -1.37 6.20 6.85
CA PRO A 191 -0.13 6.46 6.13
C PRO A 191 0.52 7.77 6.57
N ILE A 192 1.83 7.76 6.75
CA ILE A 192 2.64 8.96 7.05
C ILE A 192 3.40 9.50 5.82
N GLU A 193 3.26 8.83 4.67
CA GLU A 193 3.89 9.28 3.44
C GLU A 193 3.36 10.66 2.99
N GLY A 194 4.29 11.50 2.54
CA GLY A 194 4.06 12.90 2.17
C GLY A 194 3.99 13.87 3.35
N LEU A 195 3.99 13.39 4.59
CA LEU A 195 4.12 14.22 5.80
C LEU A 195 5.55 14.78 5.92
N MET A 196 5.68 15.89 6.63
CA MET A 196 7.00 16.46 6.92
C MET A 196 7.69 15.65 8.02
N ASP A 197 9.00 15.43 7.90
CA ASP A 197 9.92 14.95 8.92
C ASP A 197 10.52 16.16 9.67
N PRO A 198 9.98 16.52 10.84
CA PRO A 198 10.49 17.64 11.62
C PRO A 198 11.89 17.38 12.17
N TYR A 199 12.30 16.12 12.36
CA TYR A 199 13.60 15.77 12.89
C TYR A 199 14.72 16.27 11.96
N ILE A 200 14.64 15.90 10.68
CA ILE A 200 15.60 16.36 9.66
C ILE A 200 15.49 17.87 9.49
N PHE A 201 14.28 18.40 9.34
CA PHE A 201 14.09 19.84 9.14
C PHE A 201 14.77 20.69 10.22
N VAL A 202 14.55 20.34 11.49
CA VAL A 202 15.08 21.12 12.61
C VAL A 202 16.59 20.95 12.74
N LYS A 203 17.07 19.71 12.74
CA LYS A 203 18.49 19.44 12.96
C LYS A 203 19.36 19.95 11.81
N THR A 204 18.78 20.13 10.62
CA THR A 204 19.43 20.78 9.46
C THR A 204 19.17 22.28 9.37
N LYS A 205 18.51 22.89 10.35
CA LYS A 205 18.14 24.32 10.39
C LYS A 205 17.36 24.78 9.15
N GLY A 206 16.46 23.94 8.65
CA GLY A 206 15.60 24.19 7.50
C GLY A 206 16.29 24.14 6.14
N ARG A 207 17.50 23.59 6.07
CA ARG A 207 18.32 23.58 4.83
C ARG A 207 18.19 22.31 4.01
N SER A 208 17.68 21.23 4.60
CA SER A 208 17.36 19.99 3.89
C SER A 208 15.86 19.87 3.68
N THR A 209 15.47 19.21 2.59
CA THR A 209 14.10 18.75 2.40
C THR A 209 13.75 17.70 3.44
N ASN A 210 12.45 17.62 3.72
CA ASN A 210 11.96 17.01 4.93
C ASN A 210 10.61 16.34 4.70
N ARG A 211 10.31 15.77 3.55
CA ARG A 211 9.05 14.99 3.38
C ARG A 211 9.39 13.52 3.34
N ILE A 212 8.58 12.72 4.01
CA ILE A 212 8.75 11.27 4.09
C ILE A 212 8.19 10.66 2.81
N PHE A 213 9.05 10.01 2.05
CA PHE A 213 8.69 9.21 0.88
C PHE A 213 9.40 7.89 0.97
N GLU A 214 8.69 6.80 0.71
CA GLU A 214 9.31 5.48 0.66
C GLU A 214 10.21 5.37 -0.58
N SER A 215 11.38 4.75 -0.41
CA SER A 215 12.27 4.48 -1.55
C SER A 215 11.64 3.47 -2.50
N PRO A 216 11.48 3.78 -3.80
CA PRO A 216 10.92 2.85 -4.77
C PRO A 216 11.90 1.73 -5.16
N TYR A 217 13.15 1.77 -4.68
CA TYR A 217 14.24 0.90 -5.11
C TYR A 217 14.53 -0.26 -4.14
N GLY A 218 13.74 -0.39 -3.07
CA GLY A 218 13.90 -1.43 -2.04
C GLY A 218 15.28 -1.39 -1.37
N ASN A 219 15.74 -2.54 -0.86
CA ASN A 219 17.02 -2.65 -0.12
C ASN A 219 18.26 -2.78 -1.02
N ASN A 220 18.13 -2.74 -2.35
CA ASN A 220 19.20 -3.12 -3.28
C ASN A 220 19.72 -1.92 -4.09
N ILE A 221 20.47 -1.04 -3.44
CA ILE A 221 20.89 0.27 -3.99
C ILE A 221 22.18 0.23 -4.82
N SER A 222 22.56 -0.94 -5.34
CA SER A 222 23.91 -1.21 -5.88
C SER A 222 24.31 -0.39 -7.14
N SER A 223 23.39 0.38 -7.74
CA SER A 223 23.69 1.26 -8.88
C SER A 223 22.98 2.63 -8.89
N PHE A 224 22.00 2.86 -8.01
CA PHE A 224 21.15 4.06 -8.03
C PHE A 224 21.20 4.89 -6.76
N LEU A 225 22.19 4.66 -5.88
CA LEU A 225 22.43 5.42 -4.64
C LEU A 225 22.07 6.90 -4.71
N TYR A 226 22.39 7.64 -5.78
CA TYR A 226 21.93 9.03 -5.90
C TYR A 226 20.40 9.15 -6.08
N ASN A 227 19.79 8.45 -7.04
CA ASN A 227 18.33 8.50 -7.24
C ASN A 227 17.56 7.95 -6.04
N ASP A 228 18.14 6.98 -5.34
CA ASP A 228 17.54 6.29 -4.19
C ASP A 228 17.67 7.11 -2.90
N THR A 229 18.53 8.15 -2.88
CA THR A 229 18.78 8.99 -1.69
C THR A 229 18.36 10.44 -1.86
N VAL A 230 18.38 10.93 -3.09
CA VAL A 230 18.06 12.31 -3.51
C VAL A 230 16.67 12.38 -4.15
N GLY A 231 16.08 11.23 -4.44
CA GLY A 231 14.80 11.11 -5.13
C GLY A 231 14.80 11.69 -6.54
N SER A 232 13.69 11.54 -7.26
CA SER A 232 13.50 12.15 -8.59
C SER A 232 13.35 13.68 -8.55
N GLY A 233 13.83 14.33 -7.46
CA GLY A 233 13.83 15.77 -7.28
C GLY A 233 14.76 16.48 -8.25
N SER A 234 14.63 17.80 -8.37
CA SER A 234 15.61 18.56 -9.14
C SER A 234 16.91 18.69 -8.33
N SER A 235 18.04 18.93 -9.01
CA SER A 235 19.30 19.25 -8.33
C SER A 235 19.23 20.49 -7.43
N LEU A 236 18.18 21.30 -7.57
CA LEU A 236 17.89 22.49 -6.75
C LEU A 236 16.97 22.18 -5.56
N ASN A 237 16.26 21.05 -5.58
CA ASN A 237 15.36 20.64 -4.51
C ASN A 237 15.30 19.10 -4.44
N PRO A 238 16.38 18.47 -3.95
CA PRO A 238 16.45 17.03 -3.82
C PRO A 238 15.38 16.53 -2.83
N ARG A 239 14.76 15.39 -3.09
CA ARG A 239 13.73 14.78 -2.24
C ARG A 239 14.29 13.52 -1.54
N PRO A 240 14.47 13.51 -0.21
CA PRO A 240 14.95 12.32 0.48
C PRO A 240 13.95 11.18 0.32
N TYR A 241 14.47 10.01 0.00
CA TYR A 241 13.75 8.76 0.20
C TYR A 241 14.18 8.14 1.52
N TYR A 242 13.21 7.50 2.15
CA TYR A 242 13.37 6.78 3.39
C TYR A 242 13.30 5.29 3.11
N HIS A 243 14.06 4.54 3.87
CA HIS A 243 14.06 3.09 3.83
C HIS A 243 14.07 2.54 5.26
N ASN A 244 13.64 1.29 5.39
CA ASN A 244 13.61 0.61 6.67
C ASN A 244 15.04 0.30 7.13
N ASN A 245 15.38 0.71 8.36
CA ASN A 245 16.63 0.33 9.01
C ASN A 245 16.46 0.34 10.54
N THR A 246 17.00 -0.68 11.19
CA THR A 246 16.96 -0.85 12.65
C THR A 246 17.73 0.23 13.43
N GLU A 247 18.73 0.87 12.79
CA GLU A 247 19.53 1.95 13.37
C GLU A 247 18.85 3.34 13.22
N GLY A 248 17.78 3.42 12.43
CA GLY A 248 16.98 4.62 12.22
C GLY A 248 16.05 4.97 13.39
N LEU A 249 15.06 5.81 13.12
CA LEU A 249 14.06 6.25 14.09
C LEU A 249 12.65 6.01 13.54
N SER A 250 11.71 5.67 14.44
CA SER A 250 10.29 5.65 14.11
C SER A 250 9.76 7.07 13.89
N PHE A 251 8.57 7.21 13.32
CA PHE A 251 7.94 8.52 13.11
C PHE A 251 7.68 9.26 14.43
N PHE A 252 7.18 8.55 15.45
CA PHE A 252 6.95 9.16 16.76
C PHE A 252 8.26 9.52 17.47
N CYS A 253 9.31 8.70 17.33
CA CYS A 253 10.64 9.04 17.86
C CYS A 253 11.22 10.28 17.16
N LYS A 254 11.05 10.41 15.84
CA LYS A 254 11.43 11.60 15.07
C LYS A 254 10.64 12.83 15.53
N LEU A 255 9.32 12.71 15.73
CA LEU A 255 8.48 13.78 16.28
C LEU A 255 8.90 14.22 17.68
N ASP A 256 9.27 13.28 18.53
CA ASP A 256 9.73 13.58 19.89
C ASP A 256 11.15 14.14 19.92
N GLY A 257 11.91 14.10 18.82
CA GLY A 257 13.31 14.53 18.79
C GLY A 257 14.28 13.56 19.49
N LYS A 258 13.91 12.28 19.61
CA LYS A 258 14.72 11.25 20.30
C LYS A 258 15.99 10.88 19.50
N THR A 259 16.95 10.27 20.20
CA THR A 259 18.11 9.61 19.57
C THR A 259 17.83 8.12 19.32
N SER A 260 18.66 7.46 18.51
CA SER A 260 18.54 6.02 18.21
C SER A 260 18.45 5.19 19.50
N ALA A 261 19.34 5.48 20.46
CA ALA A 261 19.39 4.83 21.77
C ALA A 261 18.17 5.10 22.68
N ALA A 262 17.49 6.24 22.49
CA ALA A 262 16.31 6.61 23.28
C ALA A 262 15.00 6.15 22.62
N CYS A 263 15.04 5.72 21.36
CA CYS A 263 13.88 5.21 20.64
C CYS A 263 13.66 3.73 20.95
N THR A 264 12.66 3.44 21.79
CA THR A 264 12.31 2.08 22.23
C THR A 264 11.28 1.39 21.33
N ASP A 265 10.90 2.02 20.22
CA ASP A 265 9.96 1.43 19.27
C ASP A 265 10.57 0.21 18.56
N ILE A 266 9.72 -0.68 18.07
CA ILE A 266 10.15 -1.91 17.39
C ILE A 266 11.02 -1.60 16.18
N ASP A 267 12.05 -2.41 15.96
CA ASP A 267 13.00 -2.18 14.85
C ASP A 267 12.33 -2.12 13.48
N ALA A 268 11.24 -2.88 13.28
CA ALA A 268 10.48 -2.89 12.03
C ALA A 268 9.78 -1.55 11.72
N SER A 269 9.57 -0.67 12.71
CA SER A 269 8.93 0.64 12.51
C SER A 269 9.91 1.78 12.28
N LYS A 270 11.20 1.50 12.33
CA LYS A 270 12.25 2.50 12.19
C LYS A 270 12.58 2.73 10.72
N MET A 271 12.82 3.99 10.41
CA MET A 271 13.24 4.44 9.09
C MET A 271 14.40 5.42 9.22
N GLU A 272 15.19 5.48 8.18
CA GLU A 272 16.28 6.44 8.05
C GLU A 272 16.30 7.01 6.63
N THR A 273 17.06 8.08 6.46
CA THR A 273 17.33 8.70 5.17
C THR A 273 18.78 9.12 5.12
N PHE A 274 19.26 9.44 3.92
CA PHE A 274 20.55 10.10 3.74
C PHE A 274 20.40 11.61 3.86
N VAL A 275 21.30 12.22 4.62
CA VAL A 275 21.48 13.68 4.65
C VAL A 275 22.52 14.03 3.60
N LEU A 276 22.13 14.85 2.62
CA LEU A 276 22.94 15.15 1.45
C LEU A 276 23.91 16.30 1.73
N GLY A 277 25.20 15.98 1.67
CA GLY A 277 26.24 16.85 2.22
C GLY A 277 26.02 17.15 3.70
N ASP A 278 26.81 18.06 4.24
CA ASP A 278 26.48 18.66 5.53
C ASP A 278 25.62 19.90 5.25
N PRO A 279 24.31 19.89 5.55
CA PRO A 279 23.48 21.10 5.40
C PRO A 279 24.03 22.29 6.19
N LEU A 280 24.90 22.05 7.17
CA LEU A 280 25.60 23.07 7.94
C LEU A 280 27.01 23.40 7.43
N SER A 281 27.59 22.61 6.50
CA SER A 281 28.93 22.80 5.92
C SER A 281 28.99 22.53 4.42
N GLN A 282 29.54 23.50 3.66
CA GLN A 282 29.57 23.46 2.19
C GLN A 282 30.60 22.47 1.59
N THR A 283 31.38 21.76 2.41
CA THR A 283 32.52 20.93 1.95
C THR A 283 32.40 19.45 2.28
N SER A 284 31.23 19.01 2.75
CA SER A 284 31.10 17.68 3.38
C SER A 284 30.40 16.65 2.49
N ALA A 285 30.71 15.38 2.77
CA ALA A 285 30.09 14.20 2.20
C ALA A 285 28.64 13.99 2.70
N SER A 286 27.83 13.25 1.94
CA SER A 286 26.51 12.77 2.35
C SER A 286 26.65 11.61 3.34
N VAL A 287 25.83 11.59 4.39
CA VAL A 287 25.90 10.63 5.51
C VAL A 287 24.48 10.19 5.89
N VAL A 288 24.32 8.96 6.40
CA VAL A 288 23.03 8.48 6.94
C VAL A 288 22.59 9.33 8.14
N ASP A 289 21.29 9.62 8.27
CA ASP A 289 20.77 10.57 9.25
C ASP A 289 21.21 10.27 10.69
N HIS A 290 21.05 9.05 11.17
CA HIS A 290 21.42 8.67 12.53
C HIS A 290 22.92 8.93 12.82
N GLN A 291 23.82 8.64 11.88
CA GLN A 291 25.26 8.90 12.03
C GLN A 291 25.58 10.38 11.99
N TYR A 292 24.93 11.09 11.06
CA TYR A 292 25.10 12.53 10.90
C TYR A 292 24.74 13.27 12.20
N PHE A 293 23.60 12.93 12.82
CA PHE A 293 23.14 13.61 14.04
C PHE A 293 23.80 13.11 15.33
N GLU A 294 24.44 11.94 15.31
CA GLU A 294 25.27 11.45 16.42
C GLU A 294 26.74 11.90 16.33
N ASN A 295 27.11 12.62 15.25
CA ASN A 295 28.51 12.95 14.91
C ASN A 295 29.42 11.71 14.84
N VAL A 296 28.84 10.56 14.49
CA VAL A 296 29.61 9.33 14.27
C VAL A 296 30.29 9.48 12.92
N LEU A 297 31.62 9.49 12.92
CA LEU A 297 32.38 9.37 11.69
C LEU A 297 32.07 7.99 11.11
N ALA A 298 31.52 7.94 9.89
CA ALA A 298 31.38 6.70 9.15
C ALA A 298 32.71 5.96 9.17
N ASN A 299 32.70 4.73 9.70
CA ASN A 299 33.93 3.98 10.00
C ASN A 299 34.59 3.41 8.73
N GLY A 300 34.11 3.79 7.54
CA GLY A 300 34.66 3.46 6.23
C GLY A 300 35.45 4.65 5.67
N THR A 301 36.76 4.48 5.51
CA THR A 301 37.63 5.39 4.76
C THR A 301 37.39 5.31 3.23
N ALA A 302 36.40 4.54 2.78
CA ALA A 302 36.06 4.40 1.38
C ALA A 302 35.10 5.53 0.96
N THR A 303 35.64 6.49 0.22
CA THR A 303 34.85 7.40 -0.60
C THR A 303 34.10 6.57 -1.63
N TYR A 304 32.79 6.37 -1.48
CA TYR A 304 31.99 5.88 -2.60
C TYR A 304 31.77 7.05 -3.55
N ASN A 305 32.53 7.06 -4.65
CA ASN A 305 32.23 7.91 -5.79
C ASN A 305 31.19 7.17 -6.63
N PRO A 306 29.95 7.67 -6.76
CA PRO A 306 28.98 7.05 -7.64
C PRO A 306 29.53 6.95 -9.07
N PRO A 307 29.14 5.91 -9.84
CA PRO A 307 29.55 5.76 -11.24
C PRO A 307 29.30 7.04 -12.04
N THR A 308 30.18 7.34 -13.00
CA THR A 308 30.17 8.57 -13.81
C THR A 308 28.95 8.76 -14.73
N ASP A 309 27.99 7.85 -14.69
CA ASP A 309 26.78 7.86 -15.53
C ASP A 309 25.57 8.53 -14.85
N VAL A 310 25.75 9.14 -13.67
CA VAL A 310 24.72 9.96 -13.01
C VAL A 310 24.61 11.31 -13.73
N PRO A 311 23.40 11.80 -14.11
CA PRO A 311 23.23 13.02 -14.86
C PRO A 311 23.94 14.20 -14.19
N SER A 312 24.76 14.88 -14.98
CA SER A 312 25.51 16.07 -14.61
C SER A 312 24.59 17.15 -14.02
N ALA A 313 24.45 17.19 -12.70
CA ALA A 313 23.77 18.28 -12.02
C ALA A 313 24.36 18.58 -10.63
N SER A 314 25.69 18.58 -10.51
CA SER A 314 26.43 19.47 -9.60
C SER A 314 27.93 19.44 -9.94
N PRO A 315 28.66 20.57 -9.90
CA PRO A 315 30.12 20.60 -10.04
C PRO A 315 30.88 19.85 -8.94
N ASN A 316 30.18 19.36 -7.91
CA ASN A 316 30.77 18.68 -6.77
C ASN A 316 30.32 17.22 -6.81
N SER A 317 31.25 16.32 -7.14
CA SER A 317 31.13 14.89 -6.90
C SER A 317 30.69 14.64 -5.46
N TYR A 318 29.42 14.30 -5.25
CA TYR A 318 28.90 13.95 -3.93
C TYR A 318 29.60 12.68 -3.45
N VAL A 319 30.43 12.82 -2.42
CA VAL A 319 31.02 11.69 -1.71
C VAL A 319 29.95 11.18 -0.75
N PHE A 320 29.60 9.90 -0.82
CA PHE A 320 28.80 9.25 0.22
C PHE A 320 29.75 8.58 1.22
N GLN A 321 29.50 8.78 2.50
CA GLN A 321 30.17 8.07 3.58
C GLN A 321 29.19 7.09 4.20
N LEU A 322 29.57 5.81 4.18
CA LEU A 322 28.83 4.70 4.75
C LEU A 322 29.76 3.93 5.69
N ASP A 323 29.21 3.38 6.78
CA ASP A 323 29.93 2.37 7.54
C ASP A 323 29.75 0.98 6.92
N CYS A 324 30.51 0.01 7.42
CA CYS A 324 30.51 -1.35 6.90
C CYS A 324 29.15 -2.07 6.99
N GLY A 325 28.34 -1.79 8.01
CA GLY A 325 27.01 -2.37 8.15
C GLY A 325 26.12 -1.97 6.98
N HIS A 326 26.11 -0.68 6.63
CA HIS A 326 25.35 -0.17 5.50
C HIS A 326 25.93 -0.61 4.16
N GLU A 327 27.25 -0.63 3.99
CA GLU A 327 27.86 -1.17 2.77
C GLU A 327 27.49 -2.64 2.53
N LEU A 328 27.36 -3.44 3.60
CA LEU A 328 26.89 -4.83 3.53
C LEU A 328 25.38 -4.92 3.28
N TYR A 329 24.58 -4.11 3.99
CA TYR A 329 23.12 -4.03 3.82
C TYR A 329 22.75 -3.73 2.36
N TYR A 330 23.51 -2.83 1.73
CA TYR A 330 23.32 -2.37 0.36
C TYR A 330 24.11 -3.12 -0.71
N SER A 331 24.88 -4.14 -0.34
CA SER A 331 25.71 -4.92 -1.26
C SER A 331 26.73 -4.10 -2.08
N LEU A 332 27.29 -3.04 -1.49
CA LEU A 332 28.20 -2.08 -2.15
C LEU A 332 29.67 -2.52 -2.17
N GLY A 333 30.01 -3.62 -1.51
CA GLY A 333 31.17 -4.45 -1.86
C GLY A 333 32.56 -4.00 -1.36
N SER A 334 32.69 -3.03 -0.45
CA SER A 334 34.00 -2.54 0.02
C SER A 334 34.49 -3.09 1.37
N CYS A 335 33.60 -3.54 2.27
CA CYS A 335 34.02 -4.10 3.56
C CYS A 335 34.33 -5.61 3.51
N THR A 336 35.57 -5.98 3.86
CA THR A 336 35.95 -7.37 4.14
C THR A 336 35.55 -7.75 5.56
N THR A 337 34.64 -8.71 5.72
CA THR A 337 34.28 -9.28 7.02
C THR A 337 35.50 -9.92 7.67
N THR A 338 36.09 -9.29 8.69
CA THR A 338 36.91 -10.02 9.66
C THR A 338 35.94 -10.66 10.63
N THR A 339 35.60 -11.92 10.35
CA THR A 339 34.77 -12.76 11.22
C THR A 339 35.35 -12.80 12.63
N THR A 340 34.72 -12.10 13.57
CA THR A 340 34.68 -12.55 14.97
C THR A 340 33.26 -13.01 15.22
N ALA A 341 33.11 -14.34 15.34
CA ALA A 341 31.83 -14.97 15.55
C ALA A 341 31.17 -14.42 16.82
N SER A 342 30.02 -13.80 16.67
CA SER A 342 29.00 -13.75 17.71
C SER A 342 27.72 -14.31 17.13
N THR A 343 27.26 -15.35 17.80
CA THR A 343 26.12 -16.19 17.47
C THR A 343 24.86 -15.35 17.37
N SER A 344 24.34 -15.14 16.15
CA SER A 344 23.00 -14.63 15.94
C SER A 344 22.09 -15.78 15.51
N THR A 345 21.02 -15.96 16.28
CA THR A 345 19.93 -16.89 15.99
C THR A 345 19.18 -16.37 14.78
N SER A 346 19.21 -17.13 13.68
CA SER A 346 18.39 -16.88 12.50
C SER A 346 16.92 -16.99 12.90
N THR A 347 16.19 -15.87 12.86
CA THR A 347 14.74 -15.83 12.96
C THR A 347 14.23 -15.35 11.61
N THR A 348 13.59 -16.27 10.89
CA THR A 348 12.90 -16.01 9.63
C THR A 348 11.72 -15.09 9.89
N THR A 349 11.80 -13.84 9.46
CA THR A 349 10.66 -12.91 9.50
C THR A 349 9.93 -12.97 8.16
N THR A 350 8.69 -13.44 8.23
CA THR A 350 7.74 -13.51 7.13
C THR A 350 7.19 -12.11 6.84
N THR A 351 7.49 -11.58 5.66
CA THR A 351 6.87 -10.37 5.10
C THR A 351 5.58 -10.77 4.37
N THR A 352 4.49 -10.07 4.60
CA THR A 352 3.25 -10.15 3.81
C THR A 352 2.58 -8.77 3.88
N THR A 353 2.09 -8.14 2.82
CA THR A 353 1.47 -8.71 1.61
C THR A 353 1.51 -7.75 0.41
N THR A 354 2.04 -8.20 -0.73
CA THR A 354 1.22 -8.30 -1.95
C THR A 354 0.44 -9.60 -1.82
N SER A 355 -0.87 -9.59 -2.08
CA SER A 355 -1.74 -10.73 -1.77
C SER A 355 -1.45 -11.92 -2.71
N SER A 356 -0.46 -12.74 -2.36
CA SER A 356 -0.27 -14.06 -2.92
C SER A 356 -1.08 -15.06 -2.10
N THR A 357 -1.95 -15.81 -2.77
CA THR A 357 -2.74 -16.86 -2.12
C THR A 357 -2.17 -18.21 -2.49
N THR A 358 -1.65 -18.93 -1.49
CA THR A 358 -1.24 -20.33 -1.65
C THR A 358 -2.31 -21.25 -1.08
N THR A 359 -3.05 -21.97 -1.95
CA THR A 359 -4.11 -22.90 -1.51
C THR A 359 -3.72 -24.34 -1.77
N THR A 360 -3.88 -25.22 -0.78
CA THR A 360 -3.66 -26.66 -0.91
C THR A 360 -4.87 -27.31 -1.60
N ILE A 361 -4.65 -27.92 -2.77
CA ILE A 361 -5.63 -28.81 -3.39
C ILE A 361 -5.22 -30.23 -2.99
N GLY A 362 -6.16 -31.01 -2.41
CA GLY A 362 -5.86 -32.34 -1.88
C GLY A 362 -5.03 -33.21 -2.84
N GLY A 363 -4.01 -33.89 -2.31
CA GLY A 363 -3.10 -34.75 -3.10
C GLY A 363 -1.67 -34.25 -3.25
N GLY A 364 -1.22 -33.24 -2.50
CA GLY A 364 0.16 -32.71 -2.57
C GLY A 364 0.37 -31.63 -3.63
N SER A 365 -0.71 -31.05 -4.16
CA SER A 365 -0.67 -29.96 -5.14
C SER A 365 -1.00 -28.61 -4.48
N PHE A 366 -0.18 -27.61 -4.79
CA PHE A 366 -0.29 -26.23 -4.33
C PHE A 366 -0.68 -25.33 -5.50
N GLN A 367 -1.49 -24.31 -5.24
CA GLN A 367 -1.80 -23.25 -6.19
C GLN A 367 -1.19 -21.96 -5.67
N TYR A 368 -0.45 -21.26 -6.51
CA TYR A 368 0.05 -19.91 -6.32
C TYR A 368 -0.69 -18.97 -7.27
N SER A 369 -1.07 -17.79 -6.78
CA SER A 369 -1.77 -16.77 -7.56
C SER A 369 -1.33 -15.38 -7.10
N GLN A 370 -0.78 -14.57 -8.01
CA GLN A 370 -0.29 -13.22 -7.74
C GLN A 370 -0.47 -12.31 -8.98
N THR A 371 -0.82 -11.05 -8.76
CA THR A 371 -0.78 -10.00 -9.79
C THR A 371 0.67 -9.62 -10.08
N CYS A 372 1.00 -9.42 -11.35
CA CYS A 372 2.35 -9.03 -11.74
C CYS A 372 2.66 -7.60 -11.30
N ASP A 373 3.87 -7.39 -10.77
CA ASP A 373 4.25 -6.15 -10.09
C ASP A 373 4.72 -5.04 -11.05
N THR A 374 5.05 -5.39 -12.30
CA THR A 374 5.62 -4.46 -13.29
C THR A 374 5.20 -4.90 -14.70
N ALA A 375 4.61 -4.02 -15.50
CA ALA A 375 4.34 -4.27 -16.91
C ALA A 375 4.19 -2.97 -17.72
N THR A 376 4.80 -2.95 -18.90
CA THR A 376 4.68 -1.83 -19.84
C THR A 376 4.65 -2.33 -21.29
N TYR A 377 4.55 -1.43 -22.26
CA TYR A 377 4.68 -1.78 -23.67
C TYR A 377 5.69 -0.90 -24.40
N ILE A 378 6.42 -1.52 -25.34
CA ILE A 378 7.41 -0.84 -26.18
C ILE A 378 6.92 -0.74 -27.63
N SER A 379 7.22 0.39 -28.27
CA SER A 379 6.71 0.73 -29.60
C SER A 379 7.81 0.75 -30.67
N GLY A 380 7.77 -0.20 -31.60
CA GLY A 380 8.67 -0.25 -32.76
C GLY A 380 8.36 0.77 -33.84
N TYR A 381 7.54 1.76 -33.53
CA TYR A 381 7.14 2.81 -34.44
C TYR A 381 8.21 3.91 -34.48
N TRP A 382 8.81 4.19 -35.63
CA TRP A 382 9.89 5.21 -35.80
C TRP A 382 9.74 6.57 -35.06
N TRP A 383 8.53 7.15 -34.90
CA TRP A 383 8.32 8.38 -34.10
C TRP A 383 8.34 8.16 -32.56
N ASP A 384 8.21 6.92 -32.09
CA ASP A 384 7.91 6.51 -30.69
C ASP A 384 8.92 5.47 -30.15
N ARG A 385 9.98 5.15 -30.91
CA ARG A 385 10.92 4.06 -30.53
C ARG A 385 11.75 4.35 -29.28
N ASN A 386 11.78 5.61 -28.85
CA ASN A 386 12.46 6.07 -27.64
C ASN A 386 11.47 6.63 -26.61
N THR A 387 10.17 6.34 -26.77
CA THR A 387 9.12 6.76 -25.85
C THR A 387 8.82 5.60 -24.90
N TYR A 388 8.82 5.88 -23.60
CA TYR A 388 8.34 4.96 -22.56
C TYR A 388 6.84 5.21 -22.31
N TYR A 389 6.10 4.19 -21.85
CA TYR A 389 4.62 4.20 -21.85
C TYR A 389 3.99 3.73 -20.54
N ASP A 390 4.62 4.05 -19.42
CA ASP A 390 4.20 3.54 -18.10
C ASP A 390 2.87 4.14 -17.57
N ASP A 391 2.44 5.29 -18.10
CA ASP A 391 1.23 6.03 -17.66
C ASP A 391 0.02 5.87 -18.61
N ASP A 392 0.09 4.96 -19.58
CA ASP A 392 -0.98 4.82 -20.59
C ASP A 392 -2.22 4.05 -20.08
N GLY A 393 -2.15 3.41 -18.90
CA GLY A 393 -3.23 2.59 -18.32
C GLY A 393 -3.59 1.32 -19.13
N PHE A 394 -2.82 1.02 -20.18
CA PHE A 394 -3.06 -0.12 -21.08
C PHE A 394 -1.77 -0.80 -21.52
N LEU A 395 -1.78 -2.13 -21.59
CA LEU A 395 -0.74 -2.95 -22.22
C LEU A 395 -1.11 -3.23 -23.68
N ILE A 396 -0.24 -2.89 -24.62
CA ILE A 396 -0.55 -2.97 -26.05
C ILE A 396 0.35 -3.95 -26.80
N VAL A 397 -0.26 -4.98 -27.39
CA VAL A 397 0.37 -5.82 -28.40
C VAL A 397 -0.13 -5.43 -29.79
N ARG A 398 0.79 -5.21 -30.73
CA ARG A 398 0.44 -4.83 -32.11
C ARG A 398 1.33 -5.56 -33.09
N LYS A 399 0.74 -6.20 -34.09
CA LYS A 399 1.45 -6.63 -35.29
C LYS A 399 1.18 -5.63 -36.39
N ARG A 400 2.21 -4.97 -36.91
CA ARG A 400 2.11 -4.05 -38.05
C ARG A 400 3.50 -3.79 -38.61
N TRP A 401 3.63 -3.85 -39.93
CA TRP A 401 4.88 -3.53 -40.64
C TRP A 401 5.56 -2.26 -40.13
N GLY A 402 6.78 -2.41 -39.61
CA GLY A 402 7.62 -1.31 -39.11
C GLY A 402 7.06 -0.55 -37.91
N ARG A 403 5.98 -1.07 -37.30
CA ARG A 403 5.25 -0.47 -36.18
C ARG A 403 4.79 -1.53 -35.14
N PRO A 404 5.54 -2.60 -34.85
CA PRO A 404 5.12 -3.56 -33.83
C PRO A 404 5.00 -2.89 -32.45
N ARG A 405 4.16 -3.45 -31.57
CA ARG A 405 4.16 -3.16 -30.13
C ARG A 405 4.22 -4.47 -29.36
N ARG A 406 5.03 -4.49 -28.32
CA ARG A 406 5.30 -5.67 -27.48
C ARG A 406 5.10 -5.27 -26.02
N VAL A 407 4.52 -6.16 -25.24
CA VAL A 407 4.34 -5.95 -23.80
C VAL A 407 5.51 -6.58 -23.07
N LEU A 408 6.10 -5.90 -22.11
CA LEU A 408 7.00 -6.48 -21.13
C LEU A 408 6.25 -6.62 -19.81
N ILE A 409 6.49 -7.72 -19.11
CA ILE A 409 5.84 -8.02 -17.84
C ILE A 409 6.79 -8.77 -16.91
N LEU A 410 6.82 -8.40 -15.65
CA LEU A 410 7.56 -9.05 -14.58
C LEU A 410 6.60 -9.34 -13.43
N CYS A 411 6.64 -10.58 -12.96
CA CYS A 411 5.83 -11.03 -11.83
C CYS A 411 6.80 -11.63 -10.81
N ASN A 412 6.71 -11.20 -9.56
CA ASN A 412 7.42 -11.84 -8.45
C ASN A 412 6.95 -13.29 -8.31
N MET A 413 7.84 -14.20 -7.92
CA MET A 413 7.55 -15.62 -7.68
C MET A 413 8.29 -16.15 -6.44
N SER A 414 8.85 -15.26 -5.62
CA SER A 414 9.75 -15.60 -4.50
C SER A 414 9.09 -16.44 -3.40
N SER A 415 7.76 -16.47 -3.34
CA SER A 415 7.00 -17.29 -2.38
C SER A 415 6.87 -18.76 -2.77
N ILE A 416 7.26 -19.13 -4.00
CA ILE A 416 7.24 -20.54 -4.44
C ILE A 416 8.57 -21.18 -4.03
N PRO A 417 8.57 -22.33 -3.31
CA PRO A 417 9.80 -23.01 -2.94
C PRO A 417 10.64 -23.37 -4.18
N ASN A 418 11.96 -23.20 -4.10
CA ASN A 418 12.88 -23.51 -5.19
C ASN A 418 12.93 -25.01 -5.59
N THR A 419 12.37 -25.90 -4.77
CA THR A 419 12.19 -27.33 -5.07
C THR A 419 10.84 -27.66 -5.72
N ALA A 420 9.98 -26.67 -5.96
CA ALA A 420 8.64 -26.88 -6.50
C ALA A 420 8.68 -27.39 -7.94
N ASN A 421 7.93 -28.46 -8.21
CA ASN A 421 7.73 -28.96 -9.56
C ASN A 421 6.44 -28.39 -10.16
N VAL A 422 6.58 -27.47 -11.12
CA VAL A 422 5.45 -26.81 -11.77
C VAL A 422 4.66 -27.80 -12.64
N THR A 423 3.36 -27.87 -12.42
CA THR A 423 2.42 -28.70 -13.19
C THR A 423 1.60 -27.90 -14.19
N VAL A 424 1.21 -26.67 -13.82
CA VAL A 424 0.49 -25.73 -14.68
C VAL A 424 0.98 -24.33 -14.38
N ALA A 425 1.13 -23.49 -15.39
CA ALA A 425 1.35 -22.07 -15.20
C ALA A 425 0.61 -21.29 -16.28
N ASN A 426 -0.16 -20.28 -15.88
CA ASN A 426 -1.01 -19.47 -16.73
C ASN A 426 -0.86 -17.99 -16.37
N LEU A 427 -0.66 -17.14 -17.38
CA LEU A 427 -0.78 -15.68 -17.24
C LEU A 427 -2.10 -15.23 -17.85
N THR A 428 -2.91 -14.54 -17.07
CA THR A 428 -4.20 -14.01 -17.51
C THR A 428 -4.14 -12.50 -17.69
N LEU A 429 -4.52 -12.02 -18.87
CA LEU A 429 -4.64 -10.61 -19.22
C LEU A 429 -6.13 -10.24 -19.37
N TYR A 430 -6.56 -9.16 -18.73
CA TYR A 430 -7.97 -8.77 -18.63
C TYR A 430 -8.35 -7.59 -19.52
N ASN A 431 -9.67 -7.36 -19.64
CA ASN A 431 -10.29 -6.21 -20.30
C ASN A 431 -9.75 -5.92 -21.70
N GLY A 432 -9.45 -6.99 -22.43
CA GLY A 432 -8.86 -6.92 -23.74
C GLY A 432 -9.76 -6.21 -24.75
N ALA A 433 -9.33 -5.10 -25.34
CA ALA A 433 -10.00 -4.39 -26.43
C ALA A 433 -9.20 -4.46 -27.75
N GLY A 434 -9.88 -4.70 -28.87
CA GLY A 434 -9.25 -4.87 -30.19
C GLY A 434 -9.53 -6.23 -30.83
N ASP A 435 -8.58 -6.72 -31.61
CA ASP A 435 -8.78 -7.92 -32.44
C ASP A 435 -8.75 -9.23 -31.62
N ASN A 436 -9.77 -10.07 -31.81
CA ASN A 436 -9.88 -11.41 -31.23
C ASN A 436 -9.33 -12.50 -32.17
N GLY A 437 -9.03 -13.68 -31.62
CA GLY A 437 -8.69 -14.88 -32.40
C GLY A 437 -7.26 -14.88 -32.97
N GLN A 438 -6.39 -14.00 -32.50
CA GLN A 438 -4.99 -13.94 -32.92
C GLN A 438 -4.09 -14.68 -31.91
N THR A 439 -3.03 -15.34 -32.39
CA THR A 439 -2.08 -16.02 -31.51
C THR A 439 -1.05 -15.04 -30.96
N VAL A 440 -1.04 -14.88 -29.63
CA VAL A 440 0.04 -14.24 -28.88
C VAL A 440 0.93 -15.32 -28.27
N LYS A 441 2.21 -14.99 -28.15
CA LYS A 441 3.22 -15.85 -27.55
C LYS A 441 3.99 -15.05 -26.52
N ILE A 442 4.61 -15.77 -25.60
CA ILE A 442 5.41 -15.19 -24.53
C ILE A 442 6.84 -15.69 -24.65
N TRP A 443 7.79 -14.78 -24.51
CA TRP A 443 9.21 -15.08 -24.54
C TRP A 443 9.88 -14.63 -23.26
N ARG A 444 10.78 -15.46 -22.70
CA ARG A 444 11.60 -15.07 -21.56
C ARG A 444 12.54 -13.93 -21.94
N VAL A 445 12.57 -12.86 -21.17
CA VAL A 445 13.52 -11.76 -21.36
C VAL A 445 14.88 -12.16 -20.79
N THR A 446 15.96 -11.86 -21.51
CA THR A 446 17.33 -12.26 -21.12
C THR A 446 18.12 -11.15 -20.44
N LYS A 447 17.61 -9.91 -20.44
CA LYS A 447 18.20 -8.76 -19.75
C LYS A 447 17.19 -8.12 -18.81
N SER A 448 17.63 -7.66 -17.65
CA SER A 448 16.81 -6.81 -16.80
C SER A 448 16.44 -5.52 -17.55
N TRP A 449 15.28 -4.98 -17.26
CA TRP A 449 14.74 -3.76 -17.86
C TRP A 449 14.08 -2.92 -16.78
N ASP A 450 14.07 -1.60 -17.01
CA ASP A 450 13.47 -0.62 -16.10
C ASP A 450 12.17 -0.11 -16.71
N GLU A 451 11.05 -0.32 -16.03
CA GLU A 451 9.71 0.03 -16.52
C GLU A 451 9.57 1.51 -16.90
N LEU A 452 10.20 2.41 -16.14
CA LEU A 452 10.10 3.85 -16.33
C LEU A 452 10.87 4.34 -17.55
N TYR A 453 11.84 3.56 -18.04
CA TYR A 453 12.76 4.00 -19.09
C TYR A 453 12.91 3.02 -20.25
N VAL A 454 12.28 1.84 -20.19
CA VAL A 454 12.34 0.86 -21.26
C VAL A 454 11.66 1.40 -22.51
N THR A 455 12.37 1.31 -23.63
CA THR A 455 11.89 1.72 -24.94
C THR A 455 12.10 0.60 -25.96
N TRP A 456 11.73 0.85 -27.21
CA TRP A 456 12.04 -0.10 -28.27
C TRP A 456 13.54 -0.25 -28.52
N ASN A 457 14.32 0.80 -28.31
CA ASN A 457 15.74 0.79 -28.59
C ASN A 457 16.58 0.49 -27.35
N THR A 458 16.13 0.88 -26.16
CA THR A 458 16.88 0.76 -24.90
C THR A 458 16.10 -0.03 -23.85
N TYR A 459 16.79 -0.78 -22.99
CA TYR A 459 16.14 -1.54 -21.92
C TYR A 459 15.99 -0.76 -20.60
N ASP A 460 16.72 0.34 -20.45
CA ASP A 460 16.81 1.17 -19.25
C ASP A 460 16.92 2.68 -19.59
N GLY A 461 16.53 3.07 -20.81
CA GLY A 461 16.66 4.45 -21.29
C GLY A 461 18.04 4.84 -21.83
N VAL A 462 19.10 4.07 -21.53
CA VAL A 462 20.49 4.41 -21.88
C VAL A 462 21.13 3.34 -22.73
N ASN A 463 21.07 2.10 -22.28
CA ASN A 463 21.70 0.95 -22.91
C ASN A 463 20.78 0.31 -23.94
N PHE A 464 21.34 0.04 -25.12
CA PHE A 464 20.58 -0.55 -26.21
C PHE A 464 20.29 -2.03 -25.98
N TRP A 465 19.10 -2.46 -26.41
CA TRP A 465 18.87 -3.87 -26.69
C TRP A 465 19.87 -4.36 -27.73
N THR A 466 20.33 -5.61 -27.64
CA THR A 466 21.15 -6.22 -28.70
C THR A 466 20.37 -6.24 -30.01
N THR A 467 19.08 -6.57 -29.93
CA THR A 467 18.12 -6.40 -31.03
C THR A 467 16.98 -5.49 -30.61
N ALA A 468 16.74 -4.41 -31.36
CA ALA A 468 15.66 -3.48 -31.06
C ALA A 468 14.29 -4.19 -30.93
N GLY A 469 13.58 -3.89 -29.85
CA GLY A 469 12.34 -4.52 -29.45
C GLY A 469 12.47 -5.59 -28.35
N GLY A 470 13.62 -5.69 -27.69
CA GLY A 470 13.83 -6.61 -26.56
C GLY A 470 14.82 -7.74 -26.86
N ASP A 471 15.63 -8.09 -25.86
CA ASP A 471 16.47 -9.28 -25.85
C ASP A 471 15.73 -10.40 -25.12
N PHE A 472 15.32 -11.43 -25.87
CA PHE A 472 14.51 -12.53 -25.36
C PHE A 472 14.96 -13.87 -25.95
N ALA A 473 14.51 -14.95 -25.33
CA ALA A 473 14.85 -16.32 -25.71
C ALA A 473 14.49 -16.65 -27.17
N VAL A 474 15.24 -17.58 -27.77
CA VAL A 474 15.07 -17.96 -29.18
C VAL A 474 13.71 -18.63 -29.44
N SER A 475 13.24 -19.46 -28.50
CA SER A 475 11.93 -20.14 -28.58
C SER A 475 10.92 -19.50 -27.63
N ALA A 476 9.65 -19.51 -28.02
CA ALA A 476 8.56 -19.06 -27.14
C ALA A 476 8.34 -20.07 -26.00
N GLN A 477 8.06 -19.55 -24.81
CA GLN A 477 7.79 -20.26 -23.58
C GLN A 477 6.30 -20.54 -23.37
N GLY A 478 5.44 -20.06 -24.25
CA GLY A 478 4.01 -20.21 -24.09
C GLY A 478 3.22 -19.52 -25.19
N SER A 479 1.91 -19.77 -25.21
CA SER A 479 1.02 -19.16 -26.19
C SER A 479 -0.40 -19.03 -25.67
N GLY A 480 -1.13 -18.07 -26.24
CA GLY A 480 -2.54 -17.81 -25.97
C GLY A 480 -3.23 -17.28 -27.22
N THR A 481 -4.56 -17.23 -27.16
CA THR A 481 -5.39 -16.63 -28.23
C THR A 481 -6.04 -15.35 -27.71
N THR A 482 -5.93 -14.26 -28.46
CA THR A 482 -6.47 -12.96 -28.02
C THR A 482 -7.99 -13.03 -27.87
N ALA A 483 -8.44 -12.67 -26.66
CA ALA A 483 -9.83 -12.60 -26.24
C ALA A 483 -9.96 -11.56 -25.11
N PRO A 484 -11.18 -11.09 -24.77
CA PRO A 484 -11.36 -10.09 -23.71
C PRO A 484 -10.67 -10.47 -22.40
N THR A 485 -10.66 -11.76 -22.09
CA THR A 485 -9.75 -12.37 -21.13
C THR A 485 -8.82 -13.31 -21.91
N THR A 486 -7.55 -12.96 -22.00
CA THR A 486 -6.55 -13.78 -22.70
C THR A 486 -5.75 -14.57 -21.67
N VAL A 487 -5.79 -15.90 -21.77
CA VAL A 487 -4.93 -16.79 -20.97
C VAL A 487 -3.77 -17.26 -21.84
N ILE A 488 -2.55 -17.04 -21.36
CA ILE A 488 -1.32 -17.52 -21.97
C ILE A 488 -0.79 -18.65 -21.11
N ALA A 489 -0.81 -19.87 -21.66
CA ALA A 489 -0.29 -21.05 -20.97
C ALA A 489 1.23 -21.15 -21.19
N PHE A 490 1.99 -21.29 -20.10
CA PHE A 490 3.43 -21.50 -20.13
C PHE A 490 3.78 -22.98 -20.32
N THR A 491 4.98 -23.24 -20.84
CA THR A 491 5.65 -24.53 -20.74
C THR A 491 6.17 -24.70 -19.31
N ALA A 492 5.76 -25.77 -18.63
CA ALA A 492 6.08 -26.05 -17.23
C ALA A 492 7.59 -25.93 -16.91
N ASP A 493 8.44 -26.51 -17.76
CA ASP A 493 9.90 -26.49 -17.60
C ASP A 493 10.50 -25.08 -17.46
N GLU A 494 9.94 -24.05 -18.08
CA GLU A 494 10.55 -22.72 -18.00
C GLU A 494 10.21 -22.02 -16.69
N VAL A 495 8.96 -22.13 -16.23
CA VAL A 495 8.56 -21.52 -14.96
C VAL A 495 9.32 -22.18 -13.80
N THR A 496 9.55 -23.50 -13.88
CA THR A 496 10.45 -24.21 -12.96
C THR A 496 11.87 -23.62 -12.97
N ARG A 497 12.44 -23.31 -14.14
CA ARG A 497 13.78 -22.71 -14.24
C ARG A 497 13.92 -21.28 -13.72
N PHE A 498 12.80 -20.58 -13.55
CA PHE A 498 12.77 -19.29 -12.85
C PHE A 498 12.65 -19.47 -11.34
N ILE A 499 11.89 -20.48 -10.90
CA ILE A 499 11.71 -20.80 -9.48
C ILE A 499 12.99 -21.42 -8.88
N ASP A 500 13.73 -22.22 -9.63
CA ASP A 500 14.98 -22.87 -9.19
C ASP A 500 16.25 -21.99 -9.37
N GLU A 501 16.06 -20.73 -9.80
CA GLU A 501 17.12 -19.74 -10.05
C GLU A 501 18.13 -20.12 -11.16
N THR A 502 17.84 -21.11 -12.01
CA THR A 502 18.67 -21.42 -13.20
C THR A 502 18.77 -20.23 -14.14
N TYR A 503 17.72 -19.43 -14.25
CA TYR A 503 17.73 -18.14 -14.96
C TYR A 503 17.27 -17.00 -14.04
N PRO A 504 17.88 -15.81 -14.14
CA PRO A 504 17.37 -14.64 -13.45
C PRO A 504 15.98 -14.28 -13.98
N ASN A 505 15.05 -13.98 -13.08
CA ASN A 505 13.70 -13.54 -13.43
C ASN A 505 13.71 -12.09 -13.91
N ASN A 506 13.96 -11.89 -15.20
CA ASN A 506 13.82 -10.60 -15.87
C ASN A 506 12.44 -10.43 -16.53
N GLY A 507 11.48 -11.31 -16.19
CA GLY A 507 10.14 -11.30 -16.76
C GLY A 507 10.07 -11.82 -18.20
N TRP A 508 9.01 -11.41 -18.89
CA TRP A 508 8.63 -11.90 -20.19
C TRP A 508 8.22 -10.79 -21.15
N ILE A 509 8.38 -11.06 -22.44
CA ILE A 509 7.85 -10.24 -23.52
C ILE A 509 6.70 -10.97 -24.19
N ILE A 510 5.57 -10.29 -24.35
CA ILE A 510 4.37 -10.79 -25.01
C ILE A 510 4.23 -10.07 -26.33
N LYS A 511 4.11 -10.85 -27.41
CA LYS A 511 3.90 -10.32 -28.75
C LYS A 511 3.14 -11.32 -29.62
N PHE A 512 2.64 -10.84 -30.75
CA PHE A 512 2.16 -11.75 -31.78
C PHE A 512 3.30 -12.64 -32.28
N ASP A 513 2.95 -13.87 -32.70
CA ASP A 513 3.92 -14.83 -33.24
C ASP A 513 4.76 -14.19 -34.37
N ASN A 514 4.07 -13.51 -35.29
CA ASN A 514 4.67 -12.61 -36.26
C ASN A 514 4.13 -11.18 -36.10
N ASP A 515 4.87 -10.35 -35.37
CA ASP A 515 4.55 -8.96 -35.06
C ASP A 515 4.92 -7.97 -36.18
N ASN A 516 5.65 -8.40 -37.21
CA ASN A 516 5.99 -7.60 -38.37
C ASN A 516 5.19 -8.03 -39.62
N SER A 517 3.87 -8.12 -39.49
CA SER A 517 2.94 -8.55 -40.54
C SER A 517 1.75 -7.58 -40.70
N TRP A 518 0.78 -7.93 -41.57
CA TRP A 518 -0.45 -7.13 -41.74
C TRP A 518 -1.30 -7.11 -40.47
N GLY A 519 -1.94 -5.96 -40.24
CA GLY A 519 -2.28 -5.42 -38.93
C GLY A 519 -3.19 -6.25 -38.03
N SER A 520 -2.86 -6.32 -36.73
CA SER A 520 -3.82 -6.50 -35.63
C SER A 520 -3.33 -5.77 -34.37
N ILE A 521 -4.25 -5.31 -33.54
CA ILE A 521 -3.95 -4.66 -32.26
C ILE A 521 -4.82 -5.24 -31.15
N ARG A 522 -4.22 -5.39 -29.97
CA ARG A 522 -4.92 -5.74 -28.76
C ARG A 522 -4.36 -4.95 -27.59
N ASN A 523 -5.26 -4.31 -26.86
CA ASN A 523 -4.98 -3.55 -25.65
C ASN A 523 -5.54 -4.36 -24.47
N TYR A 524 -4.80 -4.46 -23.37
CA TYR A 524 -5.22 -5.04 -22.11
C TYR A 524 -5.17 -3.98 -21.03
N ALA A 525 -5.94 -4.13 -19.97
CA ALA A 525 -5.87 -3.19 -18.84
C ALA A 525 -4.54 -3.33 -18.08
N TRP A 526 -4.05 -2.19 -17.60
CA TRP A 526 -2.98 -2.09 -16.60
C TRP A 526 -3.51 -1.19 -15.49
N ASP A 527 -4.02 -1.81 -14.43
CA ASP A 527 -4.64 -1.14 -13.28
C ASP A 527 -4.74 -2.14 -12.12
N ASP A 528 -3.93 -1.91 -11.08
CA ASP A 528 -3.88 -2.67 -9.84
C ASP A 528 -4.99 -2.29 -8.86
N GLU A 529 -5.56 -1.08 -8.97
CA GLU A 529 -6.65 -0.55 -8.14
C GLU A 529 -8.02 -1.17 -8.48
N THR A 530 -8.25 -1.53 -9.76
CA THR A 530 -9.51 -2.16 -10.20
C THR A 530 -9.49 -3.69 -10.25
N GLY A 531 -8.38 -4.33 -9.84
CA GLY A 531 -8.22 -5.78 -9.88
C GLY A 531 -8.13 -6.36 -11.30
N THR A 532 -7.69 -5.55 -12.27
CA THR A 532 -7.59 -5.94 -13.69
C THR A 532 -6.16 -6.05 -14.18
N ALA A 533 -5.19 -5.88 -13.27
CA ALA A 533 -3.79 -6.20 -13.48
C ALA A 533 -3.59 -7.66 -13.97
N PRO A 534 -2.57 -7.91 -14.80
CA PRO A 534 -2.18 -9.25 -15.20
C PRO A 534 -2.01 -10.20 -14.01
N LEU A 535 -2.61 -11.39 -14.09
CA LEU A 535 -2.60 -12.38 -13.02
C LEU A 535 -1.79 -13.61 -13.42
N LEU A 536 -0.74 -13.92 -12.66
CA LEU A 536 0.04 -15.15 -12.79
C LEU A 536 -0.50 -16.21 -11.84
N GLN A 537 -0.82 -17.39 -12.37
CA GLN A 537 -1.32 -18.53 -11.61
C GLN A 537 -0.47 -19.76 -11.89
N ILE A 538 0.05 -20.39 -10.85
CA ILE A 538 0.96 -21.54 -10.93
C ILE A 538 0.45 -22.66 -10.04
N ALA A 539 0.22 -23.83 -10.63
CA ALA A 539 0.00 -25.07 -9.92
C ALA A 539 1.32 -25.84 -9.82
N TYR A 540 1.71 -26.29 -8.64
CA TYR A 540 2.94 -27.06 -8.45
C TYR A 540 2.76 -28.18 -7.41
N THR A 541 3.70 -29.12 -7.38
CA THR A 541 3.82 -30.16 -6.37
C THR A 541 5.20 -30.08 -5.73
N ASN A 542 5.33 -30.45 -4.47
CA ASN A 542 6.63 -30.60 -3.82
C ASN A 542 7.20 -32.01 -4.01
#